data_AF-A0A0B1TI15-F1
#
_entry.id   AF-A0A0B1TI15-F1
#
_cell.length_a   1.000
_cell.length_b   1.000
_cell.length_c   1.000
_cell.angle_alpha   90.00
_cell.angle_beta   90.00
_cell.angle_gamma   90.00
#
_symmetry.space_group_name_H-M   'P 1'
#
loop_
_entity.id
_entity.type
_entity.pdbx_description
1 polymer ?
#
loop_
_entity_poly.entity_id
_entity_poly.type
_entity_poly.pdbx_seq_one_letter_code
_entity_poly.pdbx_strand_id
1 'polypeptide(L)'
;MERSESTSAAINHPLGFLESQITKDNITIAGKLDNGDYSVMPTAELNQLETTLADLERDVKSMNESDAQLKKNYLELKEWDAVLDKTDEFFQGGMDDQAAEELEIQEEELGKGEKAPISYLVGVIRMERLPAFERVLWRACHHTAYLRSSAIEEDLEDENYEKVQKSVFIVFHKGDRMRSIIEKVCDGFKAKLMKNCPKTFKERQSARSDVRARLSDLTTVLGQTKEHRFRVLQAAANNHNNWLRQVRMQKTVYHHLNLFTFDGIGRFFVAECWVPVVHMDDVKAALEKGAEASGSSVRPVLNVLETAEEPPTYNRTNKFTDVFQGIVDSYGIASYRELNPAPFTIISFPFIFSCMFGDMGHGAIMLLCGLYFVVREKNLIERNIKDEVGYSNIGLINMFMFKGHANGFVQMDKVPNF
;
A
#
# COMPACT_ATOMS: atom_id res chain seq x y z
N MET A 1 -28.50 -12.67 6.49
CA MET A 1 -27.29 -13.49 6.35
C MET A 1 -26.53 -13.13 5.08
N GLU A 2 -27.03 -13.45 3.87
CA GLU A 2 -26.37 -13.03 2.62
C GLU A 2 -26.14 -11.52 2.54
N ARG A 3 -27.14 -10.73 2.93
CA ARG A 3 -27.07 -9.26 2.81
C ARG A 3 -26.03 -8.60 3.72
N SER A 4 -25.72 -9.16 4.89
CA SER A 4 -24.78 -8.54 5.86
C SER A 4 -23.32 -8.93 5.59
N GLU A 5 -23.08 -10.18 5.16
CA GLU A 5 -21.76 -10.58 4.68
C GLU A 5 -21.46 -9.94 3.32
N SER A 6 -22.46 -9.81 2.44
CA SER A 6 -22.30 -9.12 1.16
C SER A 6 -21.99 -7.63 1.35
N THR A 7 -22.71 -6.91 2.22
CA THR A 7 -22.44 -5.48 2.46
C THR A 7 -21.13 -5.26 3.20
N SER A 8 -20.77 -6.12 4.16
CA SER A 8 -19.46 -6.07 4.80
C SER A 8 -18.33 -6.33 3.80
N ALA A 9 -18.48 -7.30 2.90
CA ALA A 9 -17.49 -7.55 1.84
C ALA A 9 -17.43 -6.39 0.83
N ALA A 10 -18.58 -5.83 0.47
CA ALA A 10 -18.72 -4.68 -0.43
C ALA A 10 -18.04 -3.41 0.12
N ILE A 11 -17.92 -3.25 1.43
CA ILE A 11 -17.24 -2.11 2.06
C ILE A 11 -15.75 -2.39 2.33
N ASN A 12 -15.40 -3.62 2.75
CA ASN A 12 -14.01 -3.95 3.09
C ASN A 12 -13.08 -3.95 1.86
N HIS A 13 -13.58 -4.38 0.70
CA HIS A 13 -12.78 -4.38 -0.53
C HIS A 13 -12.36 -2.95 -0.96
N PRO A 14 -13.28 -1.97 -1.10
CA PRO A 14 -12.92 -0.57 -1.36
C PRO A 14 -11.95 0.00 -0.32
N LEU A 15 -12.16 -0.29 0.97
CA LEU A 15 -11.27 0.20 2.04
C LEU A 15 -9.84 -0.34 1.90
N GLY A 16 -9.68 -1.64 1.63
CA GLY A 16 -8.36 -2.24 1.41
C GLY A 16 -7.69 -1.73 0.14
N PHE A 17 -8.47 -1.49 -0.93
CA PHE A 17 -7.96 -0.84 -2.14
C PHE A 17 -7.45 0.57 -1.83
N LEU A 18 -8.22 1.41 -1.14
CA LEU A 18 -7.82 2.76 -0.75
C LEU A 18 -6.58 2.75 0.13
N GLU A 19 -6.49 1.85 1.11
CA GLU A 19 -5.29 1.68 1.97
C GLU A 19 -4.05 1.38 1.13
N SER A 20 -4.18 0.50 0.13
CA SER A 20 -3.07 0.18 -0.78
C SER A 20 -2.61 1.39 -1.61
N GLN A 21 -3.54 2.25 -2.04
CA GLN A 21 -3.22 3.45 -2.82
C GLN A 21 -2.60 4.56 -1.96
N ILE A 22 -3.14 4.78 -0.76
CA ILE A 22 -2.60 5.71 0.24
C ILE A 22 -1.15 5.33 0.59
N THR A 23 -0.90 4.04 0.81
CA THR A 23 0.44 3.52 1.13
C THR A 23 1.41 3.69 -0.03
N LYS A 24 0.97 3.45 -1.28
CA LYS A 24 1.79 3.68 -2.48
C LYS A 24 2.22 5.14 -2.62
N ASP A 25 1.36 6.10 -2.27
CA ASP A 25 1.65 7.53 -2.33
C ASP A 25 2.34 8.05 -1.04
N ASN A 26 2.77 7.17 -0.13
CA ASN A 26 3.43 7.48 1.15
C ASN A 26 2.64 8.45 2.04
N ILE A 27 1.31 8.41 1.96
CA ILE A 27 0.43 9.22 2.79
C ILE A 27 0.24 8.51 4.13
N THR A 28 0.47 9.22 5.24
CA THR A 28 0.23 8.67 6.58
C THR A 28 -1.25 8.66 6.90
N ILE A 29 -1.79 7.49 7.23
CA ILE A 29 -3.16 7.36 7.74
C ILE A 29 -3.23 7.99 9.12
N ALA A 30 -4.06 9.02 9.28
CA ALA A 30 -4.19 9.75 10.52
C ALA A 30 -5.20 9.11 11.49
N GLY A 31 -5.04 9.37 12.79
CA GLY A 31 -5.95 8.93 13.84
C GLY A 31 -5.62 7.55 14.42
N LYS A 32 -6.12 7.29 15.64
CA LYS A 32 -6.07 5.95 16.26
C LYS A 32 -7.29 5.16 15.83
N LEU A 33 -7.13 3.85 15.66
CA LEU A 33 -8.23 2.95 15.33
C LEU A 33 -9.24 2.83 16.48
N ASP A 34 -8.74 2.87 17.72
CA ASP A 34 -9.58 2.87 18.92
C ASP A 34 -9.39 4.18 19.70
N ASN A 35 -10.51 4.88 19.91
CA ASN A 35 -10.62 6.11 20.69
C ASN A 35 -11.46 5.91 21.96
N GLY A 36 -11.85 4.67 22.29
CA GLY A 36 -12.62 4.32 23.49
C GLY A 36 -14.12 4.63 23.42
N ASP A 37 -14.64 4.98 22.24
CA ASP A 37 -15.98 5.56 22.09
C ASP A 37 -17.09 4.61 21.60
N TYR A 38 -16.94 3.31 21.34
CA TYR A 38 -17.97 2.31 20.93
C TYR A 38 -19.37 2.66 20.31
N SER A 39 -19.61 3.85 19.75
CA SER A 39 -20.88 4.26 19.17
C SER A 39 -20.97 3.69 17.76
N VAL A 40 -22.09 3.02 17.51
CA VAL A 40 -22.34 2.31 16.26
C VAL A 40 -23.17 3.20 15.34
N MET A 41 -22.66 3.44 14.14
CA MET A 41 -23.34 4.21 13.10
C MET A 41 -24.71 3.61 12.74
N PRO A 42 -25.78 4.41 12.59
CA PRO A 42 -27.07 3.93 12.10
C PRO A 42 -26.99 3.26 10.72
N THR A 43 -27.87 2.30 10.44
CA THR A 43 -27.86 1.56 9.17
C THR A 43 -28.04 2.47 7.94
N ALA A 44 -28.76 3.59 8.07
CA ALA A 44 -28.93 4.56 6.97
C ALA A 44 -27.60 5.23 6.59
N GLU A 45 -26.82 5.65 7.59
CA GLU A 45 -25.48 6.23 7.39
C GLU A 45 -24.49 5.18 6.88
N LEU A 46 -24.64 3.91 7.27
CA LEU A 46 -23.83 2.83 6.72
C LEU A 46 -24.03 2.63 5.21
N ASN A 47 -25.27 2.70 4.73
CA ASN A 47 -25.56 2.61 3.30
C ASN A 47 -25.01 3.82 2.52
N GLN A 48 -25.06 5.02 3.14
CA GLN A 48 -24.40 6.20 2.57
C GLN A 48 -22.88 5.99 2.51
N LEU A 49 -22.28 5.46 3.57
CA LEU A 49 -20.86 5.15 3.61
C LEU A 49 -20.46 4.16 2.51
N GLU A 50 -21.23 3.09 2.31
CA GLU A 50 -21.03 2.12 1.22
C GLU A 50 -21.02 2.81 -0.15
N THR A 51 -21.99 3.67 -0.41
CA THR A 51 -22.08 4.44 -1.65
C THR A 51 -20.87 5.35 -1.83
N THR A 52 -20.49 6.10 -0.78
CA THR A 52 -19.34 7.01 -0.84
C THR A 52 -18.02 6.28 -1.07
N LEU A 53 -17.83 5.11 -0.47
CA LEU A 53 -16.62 4.31 -0.66
C LEU A 53 -16.55 3.71 -2.06
N ALA A 54 -17.68 3.24 -2.60
CA ALA A 54 -17.75 2.76 -3.97
C ALA A 54 -17.46 3.87 -5.00
N ASP A 55 -18.01 5.07 -4.78
CA ASP A 55 -17.74 6.24 -5.61
C ASP A 55 -16.25 6.65 -5.52
N LEU A 56 -15.68 6.72 -4.32
CA LEU A 56 -14.24 7.00 -4.14
C LEU A 56 -13.34 5.97 -4.81
N GLU A 57 -13.67 4.67 -4.72
CA GLU A 57 -12.92 3.62 -5.41
C GLU A 57 -12.97 3.81 -6.93
N ARG A 58 -14.15 4.08 -7.49
CA ARG A 58 -14.32 4.34 -8.92
C ARG A 58 -13.53 5.57 -9.35
N ASP A 59 -13.62 6.66 -8.60
CA ASP A 59 -12.95 7.92 -8.91
C ASP A 59 -11.43 7.75 -8.90
N VAL A 60 -10.88 7.08 -7.88
CA VAL A 60 -9.43 6.80 -7.81
C VAL A 60 -8.97 5.88 -8.94
N LYS A 61 -9.75 4.86 -9.32
CA LYS A 61 -9.43 4.01 -10.49
C LYS A 61 -9.42 4.82 -11.78
N SER A 62 -10.43 5.65 -12.02
CA SER A 62 -10.51 6.51 -13.20
C SER A 62 -9.36 7.53 -13.25
N MET A 63 -8.97 8.09 -12.10
CA MET A 63 -7.81 8.98 -11.99
C MET A 63 -6.51 8.26 -12.34
N ASN A 64 -6.33 7.00 -11.90
CA ASN A 64 -5.15 6.20 -12.21
C ASN A 64 -5.06 5.85 -13.71
N GLU A 65 -6.18 5.50 -14.34
CA GLU A 65 -6.26 5.24 -15.77
C GLU A 65 -5.95 6.51 -16.58
N SER A 66 -6.52 7.65 -16.15
CA SER A 66 -6.28 8.95 -16.78
C SER A 66 -4.82 9.40 -16.63
N ASP A 67 -4.21 9.23 -15.45
CA ASP A 67 -2.79 9.55 -15.21
C ASP A 67 -1.87 8.68 -16.09
N ALA A 68 -2.17 7.39 -16.24
CA ALA A 68 -1.41 6.50 -17.13
C ALA A 68 -1.52 6.92 -18.60
N GLN A 69 -2.72 7.29 -19.07
CA GLN A 69 -2.92 7.78 -20.44
C GLN A 69 -2.22 9.12 -20.69
N LEU A 70 -2.33 10.07 -19.75
CA LEU A 70 -1.68 11.38 -19.85
C LEU A 70 -0.15 11.24 -19.86
N LYS A 71 0.42 10.37 -19.02
CA LYS A 71 1.85 10.07 -19.02
C LYS A 71 2.30 9.45 -20.34
N LYS A 72 1.54 8.50 -20.89
CA LYS A 72 1.84 7.93 -22.20
C LYS A 72 1.87 9.01 -23.28
N ASN A 73 0.82 9.83 -23.37
CA ASN A 73 0.74 10.93 -24.34
C ASN A 73 1.88 11.95 -24.17
N TYR A 74 2.24 12.26 -22.92
CA TYR A 74 3.36 13.14 -22.59
C TYR A 74 4.70 12.57 -23.08
N LEU A 75 4.98 11.29 -22.83
CA LEU A 75 6.19 10.62 -23.31
C LEU A 75 6.25 10.59 -24.84
N GLU A 76 5.14 10.30 -25.51
CA GLU A 76 5.08 10.28 -26.97
C GLU A 76 5.37 11.67 -27.59
N LEU A 77 4.83 12.74 -27.00
CA LEU A 77 5.10 14.11 -27.44
C LEU A 77 6.52 14.56 -27.11
N LYS A 78 7.08 14.11 -25.98
CA LYS A 78 8.47 14.42 -25.60
C LYS A 78 9.46 13.75 -26.55
N GLU A 79 9.21 12.49 -26.93
CA GLU A 79 9.96 11.82 -28.00
C GLU A 79 9.84 12.60 -29.32
N TRP A 80 8.67 13.13 -29.62
CA TRP A 80 8.42 13.88 -30.85
C TRP A 80 9.13 15.25 -30.88
N ASP A 81 9.15 16.00 -29.77
CA ASP A 81 9.94 17.25 -29.66
C ASP A 81 11.44 16.96 -29.87
N ALA A 82 11.96 15.90 -29.24
CA ALA A 82 13.36 15.50 -29.39
C ALA A 82 13.70 15.10 -30.83
N VAL A 83 12.80 14.38 -31.51
CA VAL A 83 12.95 14.05 -32.93
C VAL A 83 13.01 15.30 -33.78
N LEU A 84 12.09 16.25 -33.60
CA LEU A 84 12.07 17.49 -34.38
C LEU A 84 13.34 18.33 -34.16
N ASP A 85 13.81 18.44 -32.91
CA ASP A 85 15.02 19.19 -32.56
C ASP A 85 16.28 18.58 -33.19
N LYS A 86 16.50 17.27 -32.99
CA LYS A 86 17.67 16.58 -33.54
C LYS A 86 17.63 16.47 -35.06
N THR A 87 16.44 16.40 -35.65
CA THR A 87 16.29 16.44 -37.11
C THR A 87 16.75 17.79 -37.67
N ASP A 88 16.38 18.92 -37.04
CA ASP A 88 16.89 20.24 -37.45
C ASP A 88 18.42 20.33 -37.37
N GLU A 89 19.03 19.76 -36.32
CA GLU A 89 20.49 19.66 -36.17
C GLU A 89 21.14 18.86 -37.32
N PHE A 90 20.54 17.72 -37.71
CA PHE A 90 21.04 16.93 -38.85
C PHE A 90 21.00 17.72 -40.17
N PHE A 91 19.93 18.43 -40.47
CA PHE A 91 19.85 19.15 -41.76
C PHE A 91 20.71 20.43 -41.82
N GLN A 92 20.98 21.09 -40.68
CA GLN A 92 21.84 22.29 -40.65
C GLN A 92 23.31 21.99 -41.01
N GLY A 93 23.76 20.74 -40.87
CA GLY A 93 25.12 20.33 -41.20
C GLY A 93 25.43 20.14 -42.70
N GLY A 94 24.52 20.50 -43.62
CA GLY A 94 24.68 20.23 -45.05
C GLY A 94 24.62 18.73 -45.37
N MET A 95 23.94 17.96 -44.51
CA MET A 95 23.97 16.50 -44.54
C MET A 95 23.17 15.88 -45.69
N ASP A 96 22.25 16.61 -46.30
CA ASP A 96 21.58 16.14 -47.53
C ASP A 96 22.58 15.98 -48.67
N ASP A 97 23.55 16.89 -48.77
CA ASP A 97 24.59 16.85 -49.80
C ASP A 97 25.59 15.72 -49.51
N GLN A 98 25.98 15.52 -48.24
CA GLN A 98 26.86 14.41 -47.84
C GLN A 98 26.21 13.04 -47.99
N ALA A 99 24.93 12.91 -47.63
CA ALA A 99 24.18 11.67 -47.81
C ALA A 99 23.94 11.37 -49.30
N ALA A 100 23.72 12.40 -50.13
CA ALA A 100 23.63 12.23 -51.57
C ALA A 100 24.96 11.76 -52.17
N GLU A 101 26.08 12.37 -51.77
CA GLU A 101 27.42 12.02 -52.24
C GLU A 101 27.81 10.59 -51.83
N GLU A 102 27.60 10.19 -50.57
CA GLU A 102 27.88 8.82 -50.12
C GLU A 102 26.99 7.76 -50.79
N LEU A 103 25.70 8.06 -51.01
CA LEU A 103 24.79 7.15 -51.71
C LEU A 103 25.11 7.05 -53.21
N GLU A 104 25.64 8.09 -53.84
CA GLU A 104 26.12 8.05 -55.24
C GLU A 104 27.40 7.22 -55.37
N ILE A 105 28.38 7.40 -54.48
CA ILE A 105 29.61 6.60 -54.46
C ILE A 105 29.29 5.11 -54.29
N GLN A 106 28.36 4.76 -53.40
CA GLN A 106 27.95 3.37 -53.16
C GLN A 106 27.21 2.76 -54.37
N GLU A 107 26.45 3.56 -55.12
CA GLU A 107 25.78 3.11 -56.34
C GLU A 107 26.77 2.85 -57.50
N GLU A 108 27.81 3.68 -57.61
CA GLU A 108 28.90 3.49 -58.58
C GLU A 108 29.69 2.20 -58.31
N GLU A 109 29.92 1.85 -57.02
CA GLU A 109 30.58 0.60 -56.65
C GLU A 109 29.71 -0.66 -56.87
N LEU A 110 28.38 -0.57 -56.72
CA LEU A 110 27.47 -1.72 -56.87
C LEU A 110 26.84 -1.89 -58.26
N GLY A 111 27.02 -0.93 -59.18
CA GLY A 111 26.56 -1.02 -60.57
C GLY A 111 25.05 -1.14 -60.76
N LYS A 112 24.25 -0.75 -59.76
CA LYS A 112 22.78 -0.79 -59.77
C LYS A 112 22.21 0.59 -59.48
N GLY A 113 21.97 1.38 -60.53
CA GLY A 113 21.33 2.69 -60.40
C GLY A 113 19.82 2.62 -60.63
N GLU A 114 19.03 2.68 -59.56
CA GLU A 114 17.63 3.13 -59.67
C GLU A 114 17.63 4.67 -59.58
N LYS A 115 17.15 5.37 -60.63
CA LYS A 115 16.96 6.83 -60.60
C LYS A 115 15.75 7.22 -59.74
N ALA A 116 15.81 6.93 -58.44
CA ALA A 116 14.78 7.28 -57.47
C ALA A 116 15.22 8.48 -56.61
N PRO A 117 14.31 9.40 -56.25
CA PRO A 117 14.64 10.50 -55.35
C PRO A 117 15.02 9.98 -53.96
N ILE A 118 16.03 10.61 -53.35
CA ILE A 118 16.46 10.30 -51.98
C ILE A 118 15.32 10.64 -51.02
N SER A 119 14.93 9.66 -50.21
CA SER A 119 13.94 9.80 -49.15
C SER A 119 14.59 9.46 -47.82
N TYR A 120 14.04 9.97 -46.72
CA TYR A 120 14.55 9.69 -45.39
C TYR A 120 13.44 9.23 -44.44
N LEU A 121 13.84 8.45 -43.45
CA LEU A 121 13.01 8.01 -42.34
C LEU A 121 13.65 8.45 -41.03
N VAL A 122 12.83 8.89 -40.08
CA VAL A 122 13.28 9.30 -38.75
C VAL A 122 12.58 8.46 -37.70
N GLY A 123 13.32 8.08 -36.65
CA GLY A 123 12.77 7.32 -35.54
C GLY A 123 13.56 7.45 -34.25
N VAL A 124 13.03 6.82 -33.21
CA VAL A 124 13.64 6.76 -31.89
C VAL A 124 13.92 5.30 -31.53
N ILE A 125 15.11 5.04 -30.98
CA ILE A 125 15.54 3.72 -30.51
C ILE A 125 16.24 3.84 -29.17
N ARG A 126 16.24 2.77 -28.37
CA ARG A 126 17.05 2.71 -27.14
C ARG A 126 18.53 2.68 -27.49
N MET A 127 19.34 3.43 -26.75
CA MET A 127 20.77 3.58 -27.00
C MET A 127 21.51 2.24 -26.96
N GLU A 128 21.13 1.34 -26.04
CA GLU A 128 21.72 0.00 -25.92
C GLU A 128 21.57 -0.87 -27.18
N ARG A 129 20.49 -0.66 -27.94
CA ARG A 129 20.19 -1.44 -29.14
C ARG A 129 20.77 -0.83 -30.41
N LEU A 130 21.25 0.42 -30.34
CA LEU A 130 21.73 1.19 -31.48
C LEU A 130 22.88 0.50 -32.25
N PRO A 131 23.93 -0.04 -31.61
CA PRO A 131 25.05 -0.67 -32.34
C PRO A 131 24.67 -2.00 -33.03
N ALA A 132 23.66 -2.69 -32.51
CA ALA A 132 23.14 -3.91 -33.13
C ALA A 132 22.20 -3.56 -34.30
N PHE A 133 21.37 -2.53 -34.12
CA PHE A 133 20.49 -1.98 -35.15
C PHE A 133 21.28 -1.51 -36.38
N GLU A 134 22.33 -0.72 -36.17
CA GLU A 134 23.21 -0.23 -37.25
C GLU A 134 23.81 -1.38 -38.07
N ARG A 135 24.37 -2.39 -37.41
CA ARG A 135 24.96 -3.57 -38.09
C ARG A 135 23.94 -4.37 -38.90
N VAL A 136 22.72 -4.53 -38.38
CA VAL A 136 21.67 -5.28 -39.10
C VAL A 136 21.12 -4.48 -40.26
N LEU A 137 20.89 -3.17 -40.08
CA LEU A 137 20.45 -2.27 -41.12
C LEU A 137 21.46 -2.25 -42.27
N TRP A 138 22.75 -2.12 -41.96
CA TRP A 138 23.83 -2.13 -42.93
C TRP A 138 23.84 -3.42 -43.77
N ARG A 139 23.72 -4.58 -43.11
CA ARG A 139 23.70 -5.89 -43.80
C ARG A 139 22.44 -6.09 -44.64
N ALA A 140 21.27 -5.74 -44.11
CA ALA A 140 19.99 -5.93 -44.80
C ALA A 140 19.83 -5.01 -46.02
N CYS A 141 20.38 -3.80 -45.93
CA CYS A 141 20.34 -2.80 -47.00
C CYS A 141 21.52 -2.90 -47.96
N HIS A 142 22.40 -3.91 -47.86
CA HIS A 142 23.55 -4.09 -48.75
C HIS A 142 24.38 -2.82 -48.97
N HIS A 143 24.66 -2.05 -47.91
CA HIS A 143 25.43 -0.80 -48.01
C HIS A 143 24.77 0.29 -48.88
N THR A 144 23.44 0.34 -48.98
CA THR A 144 22.72 1.36 -49.79
C THR A 144 21.83 2.29 -48.95
N ALA A 145 22.01 2.27 -47.62
CA ALA A 145 21.28 3.13 -46.69
C ALA A 145 22.28 3.85 -45.79
N TYR A 146 22.15 5.17 -45.69
CA TYR A 146 22.99 6.01 -44.84
C TYR A 146 22.28 6.28 -43.52
N LEU A 147 22.85 5.84 -42.40
CA LEU A 147 22.31 6.00 -41.05
C LEU A 147 23.10 7.05 -40.28
N ARG A 148 22.40 7.97 -39.62
CA ARG A 148 22.97 8.85 -38.60
C ARG A 148 22.12 8.82 -37.35
N SER A 149 22.78 8.99 -36.20
CA SER A 149 22.11 8.99 -34.91
C SER A 149 22.66 10.08 -34.00
N SER A 150 21.82 10.58 -33.10
CA SER A 150 22.14 11.56 -32.08
C SER A 150 21.47 11.15 -30.78
N ALA A 151 22.19 11.23 -29.67
CA ALA A 151 21.66 10.90 -28.35
C ALA A 151 20.72 12.00 -27.87
N ILE A 152 19.66 11.59 -27.17
CA ILE A 152 18.83 12.52 -26.39
C ILE A 152 19.54 12.70 -25.05
N GLU A 153 19.87 13.94 -24.68
CA GLU A 153 20.63 14.25 -23.46
C GLU A 153 19.85 13.93 -22.18
N GLU A 154 18.52 14.00 -22.22
CA GLU A 154 17.65 13.68 -21.11
C GLU A 154 17.26 12.20 -21.08
N ASP A 155 17.39 11.56 -19.93
CA ASP A 155 16.84 10.23 -19.69
C ASP A 155 15.30 10.28 -19.80
N LEU A 156 14.73 9.45 -20.66
CA LEU A 156 13.29 9.34 -20.84
C LEU A 156 12.76 8.15 -20.04
N GLU A 157 11.61 8.32 -19.39
CA GLU A 157 10.93 7.20 -18.75
C GLU A 157 10.28 6.31 -19.80
N ASP A 158 10.45 5.00 -19.63
CA ASP A 158 9.80 4.00 -20.46
C ASP A 158 8.44 3.59 -19.88
N GLU A 159 7.65 2.78 -20.59
CA GLU A 159 6.33 2.30 -20.12
C GLU A 159 6.40 1.59 -18.74
N ASN A 160 7.59 1.12 -18.35
CA ASN A 160 7.87 0.48 -17.06
C ASN A 160 8.37 1.43 -15.95
N TYR A 161 8.34 2.76 -16.15
CA TYR A 161 8.91 3.76 -15.22
C TYR A 161 10.42 3.67 -14.99
N GLU A 162 11.12 2.95 -15.87
CA GLU A 162 12.58 2.90 -15.88
C GLU A 162 13.12 4.09 -16.70
N LYS A 163 14.17 4.72 -16.18
CA LYS A 163 14.90 5.76 -16.91
C LYS A 163 15.75 5.08 -17.98
N VAL A 164 15.47 5.38 -19.24
CA VAL A 164 16.13 4.79 -20.39
C VAL A 164 16.68 5.88 -21.29
N GLN A 165 17.94 5.72 -21.69
CA GLN A 165 18.54 6.57 -22.70
C GLN A 165 18.09 6.15 -24.09
N LYS A 166 17.54 7.12 -24.82
CA LYS A 166 17.05 6.95 -26.19
C LYS A 166 17.87 7.83 -27.13
N SER A 167 17.97 7.40 -28.37
CA SER A 167 18.67 8.10 -29.44
C SER A 167 17.72 8.29 -30.62
N VAL A 168 17.77 9.47 -31.22
CA VAL A 168 17.11 9.78 -32.48
C VAL A 168 18.00 9.30 -33.61
N PHE A 169 17.42 8.67 -34.61
CA PHE A 169 18.13 8.28 -35.82
C PHE A 169 17.42 8.74 -37.08
N ILE A 170 18.20 9.03 -38.12
CA ILE A 170 17.75 9.34 -39.47
C ILE A 170 18.41 8.36 -40.45
N VAL A 171 17.61 7.78 -41.34
CA VAL A 171 18.08 6.86 -42.39
C VAL A 171 17.69 7.42 -43.75
N PHE A 172 18.68 7.67 -44.60
CA PHE A 172 18.48 8.04 -46.00
C PHE A 172 18.48 6.79 -46.87
N HIS A 173 17.53 6.70 -47.79
CA HIS A 173 17.37 5.57 -48.71
C HIS A 173 16.84 6.02 -50.07
N LYS A 174 17.11 5.21 -51.09
CA LYS A 174 16.53 5.34 -52.44
C LYS A 174 15.56 4.18 -52.69
N GLY A 175 14.39 4.48 -53.23
CA GLY A 175 13.36 3.50 -53.63
C GLY A 175 12.50 2.91 -52.50
N ASP A 176 11.30 2.42 -52.86
CA ASP A 176 10.29 1.89 -51.93
C ASP A 176 10.64 0.50 -51.38
N ARG A 177 11.41 -0.29 -52.13
CA ARG A 177 11.88 -1.61 -51.66
C ARG A 177 12.72 -1.47 -50.40
N MET A 178 13.61 -0.47 -50.37
CA MET A 178 14.49 -0.23 -49.22
C MET A 178 13.69 0.23 -48.00
N ARG A 179 12.70 1.11 -48.22
CA ARG A 179 11.77 1.54 -47.18
C ARG A 179 11.11 0.37 -46.45
N SER A 180 10.59 -0.63 -47.19
CA SER A 180 9.93 -1.79 -46.57
C SER A 180 10.91 -2.66 -45.76
N ILE A 181 12.18 -2.74 -46.18
CA ILE A 181 13.22 -3.45 -45.42
C ILE A 181 13.53 -2.69 -44.12
N ILE A 182 13.72 -1.37 -44.20
CA ILE A 182 14.01 -0.51 -43.04
C ILE A 182 12.86 -0.57 -42.03
N GLU A 183 11.60 -0.49 -42.49
CA GLU A 183 10.42 -0.61 -41.62
C GLU A 183 10.40 -1.97 -40.88
N LYS A 184 10.68 -3.09 -41.57
CA LYS A 184 10.77 -4.42 -40.93
C LYS A 184 11.91 -4.53 -39.92
N VAL A 185 13.06 -3.93 -40.20
CA VAL A 185 14.18 -3.91 -39.25
C VAL A 185 13.82 -3.05 -38.04
N CYS A 186 13.18 -1.90 -38.23
CA CYS A 186 12.69 -1.05 -37.13
C CYS A 186 11.71 -1.81 -36.23
N ASP A 187 10.75 -2.53 -36.81
CA ASP A 187 9.79 -3.36 -36.07
C ASP A 187 10.50 -4.45 -35.24
N GLY A 188 11.49 -5.12 -35.84
CA GLY A 188 12.28 -6.16 -35.15
C GLY A 188 13.07 -5.66 -33.93
N PHE A 189 13.56 -4.42 -33.98
CA PHE A 189 14.29 -3.80 -32.87
C PHE A 189 13.39 -3.04 -31.88
N LYS A 190 12.09 -2.97 -32.16
CA LYS A 190 11.11 -2.12 -31.47
C LYS A 190 11.48 -0.63 -31.51
N ALA A 191 12.02 -0.18 -32.64
CA ALA A 191 12.29 1.23 -32.91
C ALA A 191 10.99 1.92 -33.35
N LYS A 192 10.68 3.08 -32.76
CA LYS A 192 9.46 3.82 -33.07
C LYS A 192 9.72 4.75 -34.26
N LEU A 193 9.14 4.42 -35.41
CA LEU A 193 9.27 5.22 -36.63
C LEU A 193 8.25 6.36 -36.62
N MET A 194 8.71 7.58 -36.83
CA MET A 194 7.83 8.75 -36.88
C MET A 194 7.50 9.11 -38.33
N LYS A 195 6.38 8.57 -38.83
CA LYS A 195 5.99 8.64 -40.26
C LYS A 195 5.62 10.05 -40.74
N ASN A 196 5.30 10.98 -39.83
CA ASN A 196 4.74 12.29 -40.15
C ASN A 196 5.75 13.45 -39.98
N CYS A 197 7.06 13.19 -40.14
CA CYS A 197 8.07 14.24 -40.02
C CYS A 197 7.98 15.23 -41.19
N PRO A 198 7.74 16.53 -40.94
CA PRO A 198 7.67 17.52 -42.02
C PRO A 198 9.01 17.63 -42.75
N LYS A 199 8.94 17.86 -44.07
CA LYS A 199 10.15 17.92 -44.92
C LYS A 199 10.83 19.28 -44.87
N THR A 200 10.06 20.35 -44.78
CA THR A 200 10.60 21.70 -44.78
C THR A 200 10.98 22.18 -43.39
N PHE A 201 12.03 23.00 -43.30
CA PHE A 201 12.47 23.61 -42.05
C PHE A 201 11.37 24.44 -41.38
N LYS A 202 10.61 25.23 -42.16
CA LYS A 202 9.52 26.08 -41.63
C LYS A 202 8.37 25.25 -41.02
N GLU A 203 7.97 24.16 -41.67
CA GLU A 203 6.91 23.28 -41.15
C GLU A 203 7.38 22.53 -39.89
N ARG A 204 8.66 22.10 -39.84
CA ARG A 204 9.25 21.50 -38.64
C ARG A 204 9.28 22.46 -37.46
N GLN A 205 9.70 23.71 -37.69
CA GLN A 205 9.73 24.74 -36.66
C GLN A 205 8.32 25.07 -36.14
N SER A 206 7.32 25.15 -37.02
CA SER A 206 5.92 25.32 -36.62
C SER A 206 5.42 24.13 -35.80
N ALA A 207 5.62 22.90 -36.29
CA ALA A 207 5.20 21.68 -35.59
C ALA A 207 5.87 21.55 -34.21
N ARG A 208 7.14 21.94 -34.09
CA ARG A 208 7.87 21.96 -32.82
C ARG A 208 7.28 22.96 -31.82
N SER A 209 6.93 24.17 -32.29
CA SER A 209 6.25 25.16 -31.46
C SER A 209 4.90 24.64 -30.95
N ASP A 210 4.12 23.99 -31.81
CA ASP A 210 2.82 23.41 -31.45
C ASP A 210 2.97 22.27 -30.43
N VAL A 211 3.97 21.40 -30.61
CA VAL A 211 4.26 20.28 -29.70
C VAL A 211 4.72 20.79 -28.34
N ARG A 212 5.58 21.82 -28.29
CA ARG A 212 6.02 22.44 -27.03
C ARG A 212 4.88 23.12 -26.28
N ALA A 213 3.98 23.78 -26.99
CA ALA A 213 2.77 24.34 -26.37
C ALA A 213 1.93 23.22 -25.72
N ARG A 214 1.67 22.12 -26.44
CA ARG A 214 0.94 20.95 -25.91
C ARG A 214 1.67 20.27 -24.74
N LEU A 215 3.00 20.19 -24.79
CA LEU A 215 3.81 19.64 -23.68
C LEU A 215 3.67 20.51 -22.41
N SER A 216 3.69 21.83 -22.56
CA SER A 216 3.46 22.77 -21.45
C SER A 216 2.06 22.59 -20.85
N ASP A 217 1.04 22.48 -21.70
CA ASP A 217 -0.34 22.26 -21.26
C ASP A 217 -0.48 20.91 -20.53
N LEU A 218 0.05 19.83 -21.10
CA LEU A 218 0.02 18.50 -20.48
C LEU A 218 0.78 18.46 -19.15
N THR A 219 1.91 19.16 -19.04
CA THR A 219 2.66 19.25 -17.78
C THR A 219 1.82 19.93 -16.70
N THR A 220 1.08 20.98 -17.06
CA THR A 220 0.18 21.68 -16.15
C THR A 220 -0.97 20.77 -15.71
N VAL A 221 -1.60 20.05 -16.66
CA VAL A 221 -2.68 19.10 -16.38
C VAL A 221 -2.19 17.96 -15.48
N LEU A 222 -1.04 17.35 -15.78
CA LEU A 222 -0.43 16.29 -14.96
C LEU A 222 -0.18 16.76 -13.53
N GLY A 223 0.32 17.99 -13.35
CA GLY A 223 0.51 18.61 -12.04
C GLY A 223 -0.81 18.74 -11.26
N GLN A 224 -1.85 19.29 -11.91
CA GLN A 224 -3.17 19.46 -11.32
C GLN A 224 -3.84 18.12 -10.99
N THR A 225 -3.72 17.11 -11.86
CA THR A 225 -4.25 15.75 -11.63
C THR A 225 -3.57 15.11 -10.44
N LYS A 226 -2.24 15.22 -10.31
CA LYS A 226 -1.49 14.69 -9.17
C LYS A 226 -1.89 15.37 -7.86
N GLU A 227 -2.04 16.69 -7.86
CA GLU A 227 -2.47 17.45 -6.67
C GLU A 227 -3.92 17.11 -6.28
N HIS A 228 -4.81 16.97 -7.27
CA HIS A 228 -6.20 16.54 -7.02
C HIS A 228 -6.25 15.14 -6.42
N ARG A 229 -5.52 14.17 -7.00
CA ARG A 229 -5.41 12.81 -6.45
C ARG A 229 -4.89 12.81 -5.01
N PHE A 230 -3.82 13.57 -4.75
CA PHE A 230 -3.27 13.71 -3.40
C PHE A 230 -4.30 14.24 -2.41
N ARG A 231 -5.06 15.27 -2.77
CA ARG A 231 -6.12 15.83 -1.90
C ARG A 231 -7.23 14.82 -1.60
N VAL A 232 -7.69 14.06 -2.60
CA VAL A 232 -8.71 13.02 -2.43
C VAL A 232 -8.20 11.91 -1.52
N LEU A 233 -6.98 11.41 -1.78
CA LEU A 233 -6.37 10.36 -0.96
C LEU A 233 -6.08 10.84 0.47
N GLN A 234 -5.66 12.09 0.67
CA GLN A 234 -5.45 12.67 2.00
C GLN A 234 -6.77 12.76 2.78
N ALA A 235 -7.85 13.19 2.14
CA ALA A 235 -9.18 13.23 2.77
C ALA A 235 -9.67 11.83 3.15
N ALA A 236 -9.44 10.83 2.28
CA ALA A 236 -9.72 9.44 2.59
C ALA A 236 -8.85 8.91 3.73
N ALA A 237 -7.55 9.21 3.74
CA ALA A 237 -6.60 8.78 4.77
C ALA A 237 -6.96 9.31 6.17
N ASN A 238 -7.50 10.53 6.26
CA ASN A 238 -7.94 11.12 7.52
C ASN A 238 -9.18 10.41 8.12
N ASN A 239 -10.05 9.85 7.27
CA ASN A 239 -11.29 9.19 7.70
C ASN A 239 -11.19 7.66 7.70
N HIS A 240 -10.15 7.08 7.10
CA HIS A 240 -9.99 5.65 6.91
C HIS A 240 -10.14 4.84 8.20
N ASN A 241 -9.43 5.23 9.27
CA ASN A 241 -9.51 4.54 10.55
C ASN A 241 -10.91 4.58 11.17
N ASN A 242 -11.63 5.69 11.01
CA ASN A 242 -13.00 5.81 11.49
C ASN A 242 -13.95 4.90 10.71
N TRP A 243 -13.82 4.86 9.37
CA TRP A 243 -14.60 3.95 8.53
C TRP A 243 -14.33 2.49 8.88
N LEU A 244 -13.06 2.11 9.00
CA LEU A 244 -12.66 0.75 9.36
C LEU A 244 -13.20 0.35 10.74
N ARG A 245 -13.14 1.27 11.71
CA ARG A 245 -13.71 1.09 13.06
C ARG A 245 -15.21 0.83 12.98
N GLN A 246 -15.98 1.69 12.29
CA GLN A 246 -17.43 1.56 12.18
C GLN A 246 -17.85 0.26 11.50
N VAL A 247 -17.15 -0.13 10.44
CA VAL A 247 -17.41 -1.40 9.72
C VAL A 247 -17.13 -2.60 10.61
N ARG A 248 -16.04 -2.59 11.37
CA ARG A 248 -15.72 -3.66 12.33
C ARG A 248 -16.76 -3.76 13.44
N MET A 249 -17.16 -2.62 14.02
CA MET A 249 -18.21 -2.58 15.04
C MET A 249 -19.54 -3.15 14.51
N GLN A 250 -19.98 -2.72 13.33
CA GLN A 250 -21.18 -3.24 12.69
C GLN A 250 -21.09 -4.75 12.41
N LYS A 251 -19.96 -5.21 11.87
CA LYS A 251 -19.71 -6.64 11.64
C LYS A 251 -19.83 -7.44 12.94
N THR A 252 -19.28 -6.93 14.05
CA THR A 252 -19.39 -7.56 15.36
C THR A 252 -20.85 -7.60 15.84
N VAL A 253 -21.63 -6.53 15.68
CA VAL A 253 -23.05 -6.49 16.04
C VAL A 253 -23.83 -7.54 15.25
N TYR A 254 -23.68 -7.59 13.92
CA TYR A 254 -24.34 -8.60 13.10
C TYR A 254 -23.90 -10.02 13.41
N HIS A 255 -22.62 -10.21 13.75
CA HIS A 255 -22.11 -11.52 14.17
C HIS A 255 -22.80 -12.00 15.45
N HIS A 256 -22.98 -11.14 16.45
CA HIS A 256 -23.70 -11.50 17.68
C HIS A 256 -25.20 -11.67 17.44
N LEU A 257 -25.84 -10.83 16.62
CA LEU A 257 -27.25 -11.03 16.23
C LEU A 257 -27.49 -12.35 15.52
N ASN A 258 -26.51 -12.86 14.77
CA ASN A 258 -26.60 -14.17 14.13
C ASN A 258 -26.53 -15.34 15.13
N LEU A 259 -25.98 -15.13 16.33
CA LEU A 259 -26.00 -16.14 17.40
C LEU A 259 -27.36 -16.19 18.11
N PHE A 260 -28.21 -15.17 17.92
CA PHE A 260 -29.51 -15.09 18.57
C PHE A 260 -30.56 -15.85 17.79
N THR A 261 -31.52 -16.42 18.50
CA THR A 261 -32.68 -17.07 17.88
C THR A 261 -33.75 -16.01 17.60
N PHE A 262 -34.39 -16.10 16.43
CA PHE A 262 -35.43 -15.15 16.02
C PHE A 262 -36.81 -15.79 16.15
N ASP A 263 -37.69 -15.20 16.96
CA ASP A 263 -39.09 -15.59 17.04
C ASP A 263 -39.93 -14.78 16.03
N GLY A 264 -40.45 -15.48 15.01
CA GLY A 264 -41.25 -14.89 13.94
C GLY A 264 -42.64 -14.41 14.37
N ILE A 265 -43.18 -14.93 15.48
CA ILE A 265 -44.53 -14.57 15.95
C ILE A 265 -44.51 -13.19 16.62
N GLY A 266 -43.57 -12.99 17.56
CA GLY A 266 -43.43 -11.72 18.27
C GLY A 266 -42.43 -10.74 17.67
N ARG A 267 -41.69 -11.13 16.62
CA ARG A 267 -40.62 -10.33 15.99
C ARG A 267 -39.58 -9.83 16.99
N PHE A 268 -39.16 -10.69 17.91
CA PHE A 268 -38.09 -10.40 18.86
C PHE A 268 -36.95 -11.41 18.72
N PHE A 269 -35.75 -10.98 19.13
CA PHE A 269 -34.60 -11.87 19.27
C PHE A 269 -34.53 -12.40 20.69
N VAL A 270 -34.24 -13.69 20.82
CA VAL A 270 -33.97 -14.36 22.09
C VAL A 270 -32.51 -14.78 22.10
N ALA A 271 -31.83 -14.45 23.18
CA ALA A 271 -30.43 -14.78 23.39
C ALA A 271 -30.24 -15.33 24.80
N GLU A 272 -29.46 -16.40 24.89
CA GLU A 272 -28.99 -16.95 26.16
C GLU A 272 -27.52 -16.55 26.30
N CYS A 273 -27.16 -15.94 27.43
CA CYS A 273 -25.81 -15.45 27.65
C CYS A 273 -25.36 -15.62 29.10
N TRP A 274 -24.08 -15.89 29.28
CA TRP A 274 -23.45 -15.95 30.60
C TRP A 274 -23.07 -14.54 31.04
N VAL A 275 -23.63 -14.10 32.18
CA VAL A 275 -23.36 -12.79 32.77
C VAL A 275 -22.90 -12.97 34.21
N PRO A 276 -21.78 -12.36 34.63
CA PRO A 276 -21.39 -12.35 36.04
C PRO A 276 -22.48 -11.67 36.89
N VAL A 277 -22.90 -12.33 37.98
CA VAL A 277 -23.99 -11.85 38.85
C VAL A 277 -23.74 -10.42 39.35
N VAL A 278 -22.49 -10.03 39.57
CA VAL A 278 -22.11 -8.68 40.04
C VAL A 278 -22.39 -7.58 39.01
N HIS A 279 -22.39 -7.90 37.71
CA HIS A 279 -22.61 -6.95 36.62
C HIS A 279 -24.03 -7.03 36.04
N MET A 280 -24.95 -7.71 36.72
CA MET A 280 -26.32 -7.88 36.25
C MET A 280 -27.06 -6.54 36.14
N ASP A 281 -26.83 -5.61 37.07
CA ASP A 281 -27.47 -4.30 37.05
C ASP A 281 -26.88 -3.39 35.96
N ASP A 282 -25.58 -3.49 35.69
CA ASP A 282 -24.92 -2.78 34.58
C ASP A 282 -25.54 -3.19 33.23
N VAL A 283 -25.81 -4.49 33.03
CA VAL A 283 -26.46 -5.02 31.82
C VAL A 283 -27.90 -4.51 31.70
N LYS A 284 -28.67 -4.51 32.79
CA LYS A 284 -30.04 -3.95 32.78
C LYS A 284 -30.05 -2.48 32.40
N ALA A 285 -29.17 -1.68 33.00
CA ALA A 285 -29.05 -0.26 32.70
C ALA A 285 -28.65 -0.01 31.23
N ALA A 286 -27.73 -0.82 30.68
CA ALA A 286 -27.34 -0.74 29.28
C ALA A 286 -28.50 -1.07 28.32
N LEU A 287 -29.30 -2.10 28.66
CA LEU A 287 -30.50 -2.49 27.90
C LEU A 287 -31.58 -1.41 27.94
N GLU A 288 -31.83 -0.81 29.11
CA GLU A 288 -32.78 0.31 29.25
C GLU A 288 -32.34 1.52 28.43
N LYS A 289 -31.07 1.91 28.50
CA LYS A 289 -30.51 2.99 27.68
C LYS A 289 -30.64 2.71 26.18
N GLY A 290 -30.43 1.47 25.76
CA GLY A 290 -30.63 1.05 24.37
C GLY A 290 -32.10 1.14 23.94
N ALA A 291 -33.03 0.74 24.82
CA ALA A 291 -34.46 0.84 24.57
C ALA A 291 -34.92 2.31 24.42
N GLU A 292 -34.44 3.20 25.30
CA GLU A 292 -34.71 4.64 25.22
C GLU A 292 -34.17 5.25 23.91
N ALA A 293 -32.93 4.91 23.53
CA ALA A 293 -32.32 5.40 22.29
C ALA A 293 -33.06 4.93 21.03
N SER A 294 -33.63 3.72 21.07
CA SER A 294 -34.43 3.17 19.96
C SER A 294 -35.83 3.78 19.83
N GLY A 295 -36.33 4.47 20.87
CA GLY A 295 -37.70 4.96 20.93
C GLY A 295 -38.77 3.86 20.94
N SER A 296 -38.39 2.60 21.17
CA SER A 296 -39.30 1.46 21.19
C SER A 296 -40.16 1.45 22.45
N SER A 297 -41.45 1.13 22.30
CA SER A 297 -42.37 0.94 23.43
C SER A 297 -42.15 -0.39 24.16
N VAL A 298 -41.37 -1.31 23.58
CA VAL A 298 -41.11 -2.64 24.13
C VAL A 298 -39.84 -2.59 24.96
N ARG A 299 -39.97 -2.88 26.26
CA ARG A 299 -38.81 -2.98 27.16
C ARG A 299 -38.12 -4.34 26.98
N PRO A 300 -36.78 -4.38 26.92
CA PRO A 300 -36.04 -5.63 26.92
C PRO A 300 -36.30 -6.38 28.23
N VAL A 301 -36.55 -7.68 28.12
CA VAL A 301 -36.80 -8.55 29.28
C VAL A 301 -35.55 -9.36 29.54
N LEU A 302 -34.99 -9.25 30.75
CA LEU A 302 -33.88 -10.07 31.21
C LEU A 302 -34.41 -11.09 32.21
N ASN A 303 -34.38 -12.37 31.83
CA ASN A 303 -34.78 -13.47 32.70
C ASN A 303 -33.56 -14.27 33.14
N VAL A 304 -33.48 -14.59 34.43
CA VAL A 304 -32.42 -15.45 34.96
C VAL A 304 -32.89 -16.90 34.80
N LEU A 305 -32.15 -17.67 34.02
CA LEU A 305 -32.43 -19.08 33.77
C LEU A 305 -31.59 -19.95 34.71
N GLU A 306 -32.22 -20.96 35.31
CA GLU A 306 -31.52 -22.02 36.01
C GLU A 306 -31.17 -23.13 35.00
N THR A 307 -29.88 -23.44 34.85
CA THR A 307 -29.39 -24.48 33.96
C THR A 307 -28.43 -25.41 34.71
N ALA A 308 -28.35 -26.66 34.25
CA ALA A 308 -27.39 -27.65 34.74
C ALA A 308 -26.04 -27.60 34.01
N GLU A 309 -25.92 -26.75 32.98
CA GLU A 309 -24.67 -26.56 32.24
C GLU A 309 -23.59 -25.88 33.09
N GLU A 310 -22.33 -26.26 32.88
CA GLU A 310 -21.20 -25.66 33.59
C GLU A 310 -20.94 -24.23 33.06
N PRO A 311 -21.05 -23.20 33.91
CA PRO A 311 -20.81 -21.83 33.49
C PRO A 311 -19.31 -21.56 33.25
N PRO A 312 -18.98 -20.57 32.40
CA PRO A 312 -17.59 -20.18 32.15
C PRO A 312 -16.94 -19.55 33.38
N THR A 313 -15.64 -19.78 33.53
CA THR A 313 -14.82 -19.17 34.59
C THR A 313 -14.42 -17.76 34.21
N TYR A 314 -14.73 -16.78 35.07
CA TYR A 314 -14.34 -15.38 34.90
C TYR A 314 -13.44 -14.92 36.05
N ASN A 315 -12.19 -14.59 35.73
CA ASN A 315 -11.21 -14.03 36.67
C ASN A 315 -11.09 -12.52 36.46
N ARG A 316 -11.31 -11.73 37.51
CA ARG A 316 -11.10 -10.28 37.47
C ARG A 316 -9.60 -9.99 37.47
N THR A 317 -9.07 -9.56 36.34
CA THR A 317 -7.68 -9.13 36.22
C THR A 317 -7.57 -7.61 36.24
N ASN A 318 -6.45 -7.12 36.80
CA ASN A 318 -5.97 -5.77 36.59
C ASN A 318 -4.72 -5.83 35.71
N LYS A 319 -4.26 -4.70 35.19
CA LYS A 319 -3.10 -4.61 34.29
C LYS A 319 -1.86 -5.39 34.76
N PHE A 320 -1.63 -5.46 36.07
CA PHE A 320 -0.53 -6.21 36.66
C PHE A 320 -0.80 -7.73 36.71
N THR A 321 -1.99 -8.12 37.15
CA THR A 321 -2.34 -9.54 37.37
C THR A 321 -2.68 -10.27 36.07
N ASP A 322 -3.05 -9.53 35.01
CA ASP A 322 -3.39 -10.08 33.70
C ASP A 322 -2.28 -10.92 33.08
N VAL A 323 -1.03 -10.49 33.27
CA VAL A 323 0.16 -11.22 32.83
C VAL A 323 0.28 -12.58 33.51
N PHE A 324 0.16 -12.61 34.84
CA PHE A 324 0.28 -13.84 35.61
C PHE A 324 -0.92 -14.76 35.37
N GLN A 325 -2.09 -14.18 35.14
CA GLN A 325 -3.28 -14.92 34.73
C GLN A 325 -3.05 -15.59 33.36
N GLY A 326 -2.52 -14.87 32.37
CA GLY A 326 -2.18 -15.44 31.07
C GLY A 326 -1.17 -16.58 31.15
N ILE A 327 -0.19 -16.51 32.05
CA ILE A 327 0.76 -17.62 32.30
C ILE A 327 0.01 -18.84 32.84
N VAL A 328 -0.89 -18.66 33.82
CA VAL A 328 -1.68 -19.75 34.39
C VAL A 328 -2.64 -20.35 33.34
N ASP A 329 -3.36 -19.50 32.61
CA ASP A 329 -4.35 -19.91 31.61
C ASP A 329 -3.71 -20.65 30.43
N SER A 330 -2.42 -20.40 30.16
CA SER A 330 -1.66 -21.14 29.14
C SER A 330 -1.46 -22.62 29.48
N TYR A 331 -1.46 -22.96 30.77
CA TYR A 331 -1.40 -24.35 31.23
C TYR A 331 -2.78 -25.01 31.18
N GLY A 332 -3.83 -24.24 31.46
CA GLY A 332 -5.22 -24.68 31.36
C GLY A 332 -6.16 -23.69 32.05
N ILE A 333 -7.39 -23.61 31.55
CA ILE A 333 -8.45 -22.79 32.14
C ILE A 333 -9.00 -23.52 33.36
N ALA A 334 -9.07 -22.84 34.50
CA ALA A 334 -9.59 -23.40 35.74
C ALA A 334 -11.11 -23.70 35.64
N SER A 335 -11.55 -24.75 36.33
CA SER A 335 -12.97 -25.14 36.39
C SER A 335 -13.79 -24.11 37.16
N TYR A 336 -15.12 -24.14 36.99
CA TYR A 336 -15.98 -23.16 37.63
C TYR A 336 -15.89 -23.22 39.17
N ARG A 337 -15.60 -22.07 39.79
CA ARG A 337 -15.36 -21.90 41.25
C ARG A 337 -14.18 -22.71 41.80
N GLU A 338 -13.26 -23.12 40.94
CA GLU A 338 -11.97 -23.66 41.37
C GLU A 338 -11.07 -22.55 41.93
N LEU A 339 -10.12 -22.92 42.80
CA LEU A 339 -9.16 -21.99 43.35
C LEU A 339 -8.18 -21.53 42.26
N ASN A 340 -8.23 -20.25 41.90
CA ASN A 340 -7.29 -19.67 40.94
C ASN A 340 -5.86 -19.67 41.53
N PRO A 341 -4.86 -20.31 40.89
CA PRO A 341 -3.49 -20.31 41.38
C PRO A 341 -2.74 -19.00 41.09
N ALA A 342 -3.25 -18.12 40.22
CA ALA A 342 -2.58 -16.89 39.80
C ALA A 342 -2.09 -16.00 40.96
N PRO A 343 -2.87 -15.78 42.05
CA PRO A 343 -2.39 -15.01 43.21
C PRO A 343 -1.14 -15.62 43.87
N PHE A 344 -1.02 -16.94 43.91
CA PHE A 344 0.17 -17.62 44.44
C PHE A 344 1.32 -17.51 43.44
N THR A 345 1.05 -17.71 42.15
CA THR A 345 2.03 -17.59 41.07
C THR A 345 2.69 -16.22 41.03
N ILE A 346 1.98 -15.14 41.35
CA ILE A 346 2.55 -13.77 41.43
C ILE A 346 3.79 -13.72 42.33
N ILE A 347 3.79 -14.47 43.44
CA ILE A 347 4.89 -14.46 44.41
C ILE A 347 5.86 -15.62 44.15
N SER A 348 5.32 -16.83 44.00
CA SER A 348 6.14 -18.05 43.91
C SER A 348 6.96 -18.11 42.63
N PHE A 349 6.41 -17.65 41.50
CA PHE A 349 7.08 -17.76 40.21
C PHE A 349 8.33 -16.87 40.10
N PRO A 350 8.28 -15.54 40.40
CA PRO A 350 9.50 -14.73 40.44
C PRO A 350 10.50 -15.21 41.49
N PHE A 351 10.03 -15.74 42.63
CA PHE A 351 10.90 -16.24 43.70
C PHE A 351 11.69 -17.48 43.26
N ILE A 352 11.01 -18.50 42.72
CA ILE A 352 11.68 -19.72 42.22
C ILE A 352 12.64 -19.37 41.08
N PHE A 353 12.23 -18.50 40.15
CA PHE A 353 13.09 -18.01 39.08
C PHE A 353 14.33 -17.28 39.62
N SER A 354 14.19 -16.50 40.71
CA SER A 354 15.32 -15.83 41.36
C SER A 354 16.32 -16.81 41.98
N CYS A 355 15.84 -17.90 42.59
CA CYS A 355 16.72 -18.94 43.13
C CYS A 355 17.52 -19.65 42.03
N MET A 356 16.91 -19.87 40.85
CA MET A 356 17.56 -20.52 39.71
C MET A 356 18.56 -19.61 38.99
N PHE A 357 18.33 -18.30 38.98
CA PHE A 357 19.09 -17.30 38.21
C PHE A 357 19.90 -16.35 39.12
N GLY A 358 20.34 -16.85 40.28
CA GLY A 358 20.88 -16.10 41.43
C GLY A 358 22.24 -15.41 41.21
N ASP A 359 22.29 -14.47 40.27
CA ASP A 359 23.43 -13.56 40.03
C ASP A 359 22.96 -12.10 40.19
N MET A 360 23.65 -11.38 41.07
CA MET A 360 23.37 -9.97 41.38
C MET A 360 23.60 -9.03 40.18
N GLY A 361 24.61 -9.30 39.34
CA GLY A 361 24.91 -8.49 38.16
C GLY A 361 23.85 -8.64 37.08
N HIS A 362 23.49 -9.88 36.75
CA HIS A 362 22.39 -10.17 35.83
C HIS A 362 21.04 -9.67 36.38
N GLY A 363 20.81 -9.80 37.68
CA GLY A 363 19.62 -9.26 38.36
C GLY A 363 19.48 -7.75 38.19
N ALA A 364 20.57 -6.99 38.36
CA ALA A 364 20.58 -5.54 38.17
C ALA A 364 20.31 -5.13 36.71
N ILE A 365 20.88 -5.84 35.73
CA ILE A 365 20.62 -5.58 34.30
C ILE A 365 19.15 -5.83 33.96
N MET A 366 18.59 -6.96 34.42
CA MET A 366 17.18 -7.29 34.18
C MET A 366 16.22 -6.30 34.84
N LEU A 367 16.56 -5.78 36.03
CA LEU A 367 15.81 -4.71 36.69
C LEU A 367 15.83 -3.42 35.86
N LEU A 368 17.00 -3.00 35.37
CA LEU A 368 17.15 -1.79 34.56
C LEU A 368 16.36 -1.90 33.24
N CYS A 369 16.41 -3.07 32.59
CA CYS A 369 15.61 -3.34 31.39
C CYS A 369 14.12 -3.30 31.69
N GLY A 370 13.65 -3.98 32.75
CA GLY A 370 12.24 -3.96 33.17
C GLY A 370 11.76 -2.54 33.48
N LEU A 371 12.54 -1.76 34.22
CA LEU A 371 12.23 -0.38 34.55
C LEU A 371 12.16 0.51 33.31
N TYR A 372 13.10 0.38 32.37
CA TYR A 372 13.10 1.12 31.11
C TYR A 372 11.77 0.95 30.35
N PHE A 373 11.28 -0.28 30.31
CA PHE A 373 10.05 -0.60 29.62
C PHE A 373 8.78 -0.12 30.34
N VAL A 374 8.73 -0.20 31.68
CA VAL A 374 7.61 0.36 32.46
C VAL A 374 7.54 1.87 32.28
N VAL A 375 8.68 2.56 32.31
CA VAL A 375 8.75 4.02 32.12
C VAL A 375 8.31 4.42 30.71
N ARG A 376 8.67 3.63 29.69
CA ARG A 376 8.34 3.90 28.28
C ARG A 376 7.09 3.20 27.77
N GLU A 377 6.29 2.63 28.64
CA GLU A 377 5.17 1.77 28.26
C GLU A 377 4.19 2.47 27.29
N LYS A 378 3.78 3.71 27.59
CA LYS A 378 2.88 4.49 26.72
C LYS A 378 3.46 4.70 25.33
N ASN A 379 4.75 5.01 25.24
CA ASN A 379 5.44 5.22 23.97
C ASN A 379 5.58 3.93 23.17
N LEU A 380 5.78 2.78 23.83
CA LEU A 380 5.90 1.48 23.19
C LEU A 380 4.56 0.98 22.64
N ILE A 381 3.48 1.14 23.41
CA ILE A 381 2.12 0.82 22.97
C ILE A 381 1.76 1.65 21.74
N GLU A 382 2.10 2.94 21.72
CA GLU A 382 1.83 3.82 20.58
C GLU A 382 2.61 3.46 19.31
N ARG A 383 3.79 2.84 19.45
CA ARG A 383 4.60 2.42 18.30
C ARG A 383 4.09 1.14 17.63
N ASN A 384 3.09 0.46 18.21
CA ASN A 384 2.40 -0.71 17.65
C ASN A 384 3.33 -1.67 16.90
N ILE A 385 4.40 -2.09 17.59
CA ILE A 385 5.45 -2.95 17.01
C ILE A 385 4.83 -4.34 16.82
N LYS A 386 4.60 -4.74 15.56
CA LYS A 386 3.96 -6.02 15.18
C LYS A 386 4.87 -7.24 15.29
N ASP A 387 6.11 -7.08 15.78
CA ASP A 387 7.02 -8.19 15.98
C ASP A 387 6.56 -9.02 17.18
N GLU A 388 6.44 -10.34 17.00
CA GLU A 388 5.94 -11.30 17.99
C GLU A 388 6.72 -11.24 19.32
N VAL A 389 8.01 -10.88 19.27
CA VAL A 389 8.88 -10.72 20.43
C VAL A 389 8.56 -9.44 21.23
N GLY A 390 8.05 -8.38 20.58
CA GLY A 390 7.72 -7.10 21.22
C GLY A 390 6.50 -7.19 22.15
N TYR A 391 5.49 -7.97 21.77
CA TYR A 391 4.27 -8.18 22.58
C TYR A 391 4.52 -9.06 23.81
N SER A 392 5.34 -10.11 23.67
CA SER A 392 5.73 -10.98 24.80
C SER A 392 6.54 -10.21 25.84
N ASN A 393 7.28 -9.18 25.42
CA ASN A 393 8.04 -8.33 26.33
C ASN A 393 7.14 -7.55 27.30
N ILE A 394 5.94 -7.09 26.94
CA ILE A 394 5.04 -6.34 27.87
C ILE A 394 4.54 -7.22 29.02
N GLY A 395 4.36 -8.52 28.78
CA GLY A 395 4.17 -9.51 29.85
C GLY A 395 5.42 -9.68 30.71
N LEU A 396 6.59 -9.86 30.08
CA LEU A 396 7.88 -9.94 30.77
C LEU A 396 8.16 -8.69 31.64
N ILE A 397 7.75 -7.50 31.21
CA ILE A 397 7.96 -6.21 31.88
C ILE A 397 7.29 -6.16 33.27
N ASN A 398 6.07 -6.71 33.41
CA ASN A 398 5.40 -6.81 34.71
C ASN A 398 5.95 -7.95 35.58
N MET A 399 6.43 -9.04 34.97
CA MET A 399 7.11 -10.13 35.67
C MET A 399 8.45 -9.65 36.29
N PHE A 400 9.14 -8.70 35.67
CA PHE A 400 10.42 -8.16 36.18
C PHE A 400 10.28 -7.06 37.25
N MET A 401 9.08 -6.50 37.46
CA MET A 401 8.83 -5.44 38.46
C MET A 401 9.07 -5.87 39.92
N PHE A 402 9.18 -7.18 40.20
CA PHE A 402 9.48 -7.69 41.55
C PHE A 402 10.96 -7.98 41.83
N LYS A 403 11.87 -7.80 40.86
CA LYS A 403 13.27 -8.24 41.01
C LYS A 403 14.17 -7.27 41.80
N GLY A 404 13.60 -6.27 42.47
CA GLY A 404 14.34 -5.24 43.21
C GLY A 404 14.27 -5.31 44.74
N HIS A 405 13.42 -6.16 45.35
CA HIS A 405 13.18 -6.04 46.80
C HIS A 405 13.20 -7.30 47.67
N ALA A 406 13.52 -8.48 47.13
CA ALA A 406 13.69 -9.67 47.97
C ALA A 406 15.02 -10.37 47.69
N ASN A 407 15.89 -10.34 48.71
CA ASN A 407 17.13 -11.09 48.88
C ASN A 407 18.43 -10.54 48.27
N GLY A 408 18.78 -9.32 48.68
CA GLY A 408 20.18 -8.92 48.90
C GLY A 408 20.70 -9.25 50.32
N PHE A 409 19.95 -10.00 51.13
CA PHE A 409 20.23 -10.19 52.57
C PHE A 409 20.33 -11.64 53.05
N VAL A 410 20.24 -12.65 52.17
CA VAL A 410 20.29 -14.08 52.57
C VAL A 410 21.53 -14.82 52.02
N GLN A 411 22.39 -14.13 51.26
CA GLN A 411 23.66 -14.71 50.78
C GLN A 411 24.90 -13.99 51.33
N MET A 412 24.78 -13.46 52.54
CA MET A 412 25.88 -12.95 53.36
C MET A 412 26.05 -13.77 54.65
N ASP A 413 25.95 -15.10 54.55
CA ASP A 413 26.53 -16.01 55.56
C ASP A 413 27.63 -16.84 54.91
N LYS A 414 28.64 -16.13 54.38
CA LYS A 414 30.01 -16.66 54.44
C LYS A 414 30.50 -16.38 55.85
N VAL A 415 30.32 -17.35 56.74
CA VAL A 415 31.10 -17.47 57.98
C VAL A 415 32.59 -17.55 57.59
N PRO A 416 33.45 -16.61 58.00
CA PRO A 416 34.89 -16.84 58.03
C PRO A 416 35.25 -17.30 59.45
N ASN A 417 35.53 -18.59 59.57
CA ASN A 417 36.31 -19.31 60.59
C ASN A 417 36.60 -18.62 61.94
N PHE A 418 36.14 -19.28 63.02
CA PHE A 418 37.04 -19.79 64.08
C PHE A 418 36.60 -21.18 64.50
#